data_AF-A0AAD8Q190-F1
#
_entry.id   AF-A0AAD8Q190-F1
#
_cell.length_a   1.000
_cell.length_b   1.000
_cell.length_c   1.000
_cell.angle_alpha   90.00
_cell.angle_beta   90.00
_cell.angle_gamma   90.00
#
_symmetry.space_group_name_H-M   'P 1'
#
loop_
_entity.id
_entity.type
_entity.pdbx_description
1 polymer ?
#
loop_
_entity_poly.entity_id
_entity_poly.type
_entity_poly.pdbx_seq_one_letter_code
_entity_poly.pdbx_strand_id
1 'polypeptide(L)'
;MTIPSTDYKAYDALTLQHALNAGESAAALKKTVQELQRIMRGQIRDIARSTGEVANAAAKAEQARELALQEELKAVEAQSEKGENNAAQAMMMAEANNEKAVAFAARDLATASSGNVNQQHQPAASQGHRRRHRRPHDPNRIPKSGYTLQCIRCGVRRSRNDEVRRHLRKEHYPTLFPGLTRDALLAQARLDAP
;
A
#
# COMPACT_ATOMS: atom_id res chain seq x y z
N MET A 1 43.29 11.12 99.97
CA MET A 1 43.56 10.66 98.59
C MET A 1 42.42 9.74 98.18
N THR A 2 41.47 10.25 97.39
CA THR A 2 40.31 9.49 96.89
C THR A 2 40.61 8.95 95.50
N ILE A 3 40.55 7.63 95.35
CA ILE A 3 40.75 6.92 94.09
C ILE A 3 39.47 7.12 93.24
N PRO A 4 39.55 7.54 91.96
CA PRO A 4 38.38 7.60 91.10
C PRO A 4 38.01 6.17 90.68
N SER A 5 36.80 5.74 91.03
CA SER A 5 36.21 4.51 90.53
C SER A 5 35.95 4.67 89.03
N THR A 6 36.57 3.83 88.23
CA THR A 6 36.28 3.72 86.80
C THR A 6 34.89 3.13 86.62
N ASP A 7 33.92 3.97 86.23
CA ASP A 7 32.58 3.54 85.81
C ASP A 7 32.69 2.71 84.53
N TYR A 8 32.90 1.41 84.70
CA TYR A 8 32.78 0.44 83.63
C TYR A 8 31.29 0.28 83.32
N LYS A 9 30.78 1.04 82.34
CA LYS A 9 29.40 0.91 81.85
C LYS A 9 29.22 -0.49 81.30
N ALA A 10 28.56 -1.36 82.06
CA ALA A 10 28.04 -2.62 81.57
C ALA A 10 27.05 -2.31 80.45
N TYR A 11 27.42 -2.60 79.20
CA TYR A 11 26.48 -2.53 78.10
C TYR A 11 25.36 -3.54 78.38
N ASP A 12 24.15 -3.02 78.55
CA ASP A 12 22.97 -3.81 78.85
C ASP A 12 22.76 -4.86 77.75
N ALA A 13 22.48 -6.12 78.12
CA ALA A 13 22.47 -7.27 77.20
C ALA A 13 21.52 -7.07 76.01
N LEU A 14 20.44 -6.32 76.21
CA LEU A 14 19.49 -5.92 75.18
C LEU A 14 20.13 -5.03 74.10
N THR A 15 21.05 -4.14 74.49
CA THR A 15 21.74 -3.22 73.57
C THR A 15 22.70 -3.97 72.64
N LEU A 16 23.39 -4.97 73.17
CA LEU A 16 24.25 -5.86 72.39
C LEU A 16 23.44 -6.77 71.45
N GLN A 17 22.30 -7.29 71.92
CA GLN A 17 21.38 -8.08 71.09
C GLN A 17 20.83 -7.25 69.91
N HIS A 18 20.44 -5.99 70.15
CA HIS A 18 19.97 -5.09 69.10
C HIS A 18 21.06 -4.75 68.07
N ALA A 19 22.31 -4.56 68.51
CA ALA A 19 23.44 -4.30 67.60
C ALA A 19 23.76 -5.53 66.71
N LEU A 20 23.69 -6.74 67.27
CA LEU A 20 23.88 -8.00 66.51
C LEU A 20 22.75 -8.22 65.51
N ASN A 21 21.50 -8.06 65.93
CA ASN A 21 20.33 -8.15 65.06
C ASN A 21 20.38 -7.10 63.92
N ALA A 22 20.84 -5.88 64.22
CA ALA A 22 21.06 -4.85 63.21
C ALA A 22 22.16 -5.24 62.21
N GLY A 23 23.25 -5.87 62.66
CA GLY A 23 24.30 -6.41 61.80
C GLY A 23 23.80 -7.51 60.85
N GLU A 24 22.99 -8.44 61.35
CA GLU A 24 22.36 -9.49 60.53
C GLU A 24 21.38 -8.89 59.50
N SER A 25 20.61 -7.88 59.89
CA SER A 25 19.68 -7.18 58.99
C SER A 25 20.41 -6.42 57.86
N ALA A 26 21.56 -5.81 58.16
CA ALA A 26 22.38 -5.11 57.18
C ALA A 26 23.04 -6.08 56.17
N ALA A 27 23.48 -7.24 56.64
CA ALA A 27 24.02 -8.30 55.78
C ALA A 27 22.94 -8.89 54.85
N ALA A 28 21.72 -9.11 55.37
CA ALA A 28 20.58 -9.55 54.58
C ALA A 28 20.20 -8.51 53.50
N LEU A 29 20.12 -7.23 53.86
CA LEU A 29 19.85 -6.13 52.92
C LEU A 29 20.92 -6.04 51.82
N LYS A 30 22.19 -6.19 52.18
CA LYS A 30 23.29 -6.20 51.20
C LYS A 30 23.14 -7.34 50.20
N LYS A 31 22.74 -8.53 50.67
CA LYS A 31 22.49 -9.70 49.81
C LYS A 31 21.30 -9.46 48.87
N THR A 32 20.21 -8.88 49.37
CA THR A 32 19.04 -8.56 48.51
C THR A 32 19.38 -7.51 47.46
N VAL A 33 20.16 -6.48 47.82
CA VAL A 33 20.63 -5.45 46.87
C VAL A 33 21.54 -6.08 45.81
N GLN A 34 22.45 -6.98 46.19
CA GLN A 34 23.31 -7.69 45.24
C GLN A 34 22.48 -8.57 44.28
N GLU A 35 21.45 -9.25 44.77
CA GLU A 35 20.59 -10.08 43.92
C GLU A 35 19.75 -9.23 42.97
N LEU A 36 19.18 -8.11 43.44
CA LEU A 36 18.50 -7.12 42.60
C LEU A 36 19.43 -6.58 41.50
N GLN A 37 20.67 -6.24 41.84
CA GLN A 37 21.66 -5.80 40.85
C GLN A 37 21.99 -6.90 39.83
N ARG A 38 22.07 -8.17 40.26
CA ARG A 38 22.27 -9.32 39.36
C ARG A 38 21.11 -9.47 38.39
N ILE A 39 19.87 -9.41 38.87
CA ILE A 39 18.65 -9.51 38.06
C ILE A 39 18.60 -8.36 37.05
N MET A 40 18.80 -7.11 37.49
CA MET A 40 18.79 -5.94 36.61
C MET A 40 19.84 -6.05 35.50
N ARG A 41 21.07 -6.49 35.82
CA ARG A 41 22.11 -6.73 34.81
C ARG A 41 21.76 -7.85 33.83
N GLY A 42 20.97 -8.83 34.25
CA GLY A 42 20.39 -9.85 33.36
C GLY A 42 19.42 -9.23 32.37
N GLN A 43 18.43 -8.50 32.88
CA GLN A 43 17.40 -7.84 32.06
C GLN A 43 17.99 -6.87 31.03
N ILE A 44 18.99 -6.07 31.41
CA ILE A 44 19.67 -5.15 30.48
C ILE A 44 20.31 -5.91 29.32
N ARG A 45 20.95 -7.06 29.57
CA ARG A 45 21.56 -7.88 28.52
C ARG A 45 20.53 -8.51 27.60
N ASP A 46 19.41 -8.98 28.15
CA ASP A 46 18.34 -9.58 27.36
C ASP A 46 17.65 -8.52 26.47
N ILE A 47 17.43 -7.32 27.00
CA ILE A 47 16.94 -6.17 26.21
C ILE A 47 17.93 -5.86 25.08
N ALA A 48 19.22 -5.71 25.37
CA ALA A 48 20.24 -5.42 24.35
C ALA A 48 20.33 -6.50 23.26
N ARG A 49 20.13 -7.78 23.63
CA ARG A 49 20.08 -8.87 22.64
C ARG A 49 18.83 -8.75 21.76
N SER A 50 17.66 -8.56 22.39
CA SER A 50 16.40 -8.46 21.67
C SER A 50 16.36 -7.26 20.71
N THR A 51 16.92 -6.11 21.10
CA THR A 51 17.02 -4.93 20.23
C THR A 51 17.98 -5.18 19.06
N GLY A 52 19.08 -5.88 19.28
CA GLY A 52 19.99 -6.30 18.20
C GLY A 52 19.33 -7.26 17.21
N GLU A 53 18.53 -8.21 17.68
CA GLU A 53 17.75 -9.13 16.84
C GLU A 53 16.71 -8.38 15.99
N VAL A 54 16.00 -7.41 16.57
CA VAL A 54 15.06 -6.55 15.84
C VAL A 54 15.77 -5.71 14.78
N ALA A 55 16.93 -5.13 15.09
CA ALA A 55 17.71 -4.37 14.12
C ALA A 55 18.19 -5.25 12.95
N ASN A 56 18.66 -6.47 13.23
CA ASN A 56 19.06 -7.43 12.20
C ASN A 56 17.88 -7.88 11.33
N ALA A 57 16.69 -8.08 11.93
CA ALA A 57 15.48 -8.40 11.19
C ALA A 57 15.03 -7.25 10.29
N ALA A 58 15.12 -6.00 10.77
CA ALA A 58 14.83 -4.81 9.97
C ALA A 58 15.76 -4.67 8.76
N ALA A 59 17.08 -4.85 8.97
CA ALA A 59 18.05 -4.82 7.87
C ALA A 59 17.78 -5.90 6.81
N LYS A 60 17.43 -7.12 7.23
CA LYS A 60 17.03 -8.20 6.30
C LYS A 60 15.76 -7.87 5.53
N ALA A 61 14.79 -7.25 6.18
CA ALA A 61 13.54 -6.84 5.54
C ALA A 61 13.76 -5.72 4.51
N GLU A 62 14.67 -4.78 4.78
CA GLU A 62 15.07 -3.74 3.82
C GLU A 62 15.77 -4.34 2.60
N GLN A 63 16.75 -5.23 2.80
CA GLN A 63 17.40 -5.93 1.69
C GLN A 63 16.41 -6.72 0.83
N ALA A 64 15.43 -7.39 1.44
CA ALA A 64 14.40 -8.10 0.69
C ALA A 64 13.52 -7.15 -0.15
N ARG A 65 13.22 -5.94 0.35
CA ARG A 65 12.46 -4.92 -0.39
C ARG A 65 13.26 -4.37 -1.56
N GLU A 66 14.55 -4.10 -1.38
CA GLU A 66 15.43 -3.63 -2.45
C GLU A 66 15.52 -4.65 -3.59
N LEU A 67 15.66 -5.93 -3.26
CA LEU A 67 15.66 -7.01 -4.25
C LEU A 67 14.32 -7.09 -5.00
N ALA A 68 13.19 -7.00 -4.29
CA ALA A 68 11.86 -7.01 -4.92
C ALA A 68 11.67 -5.82 -5.87
N LEU A 69 12.09 -4.62 -5.48
CA LEU A 69 12.06 -3.44 -6.35
C LEU A 69 12.94 -3.61 -7.59
N GLN A 70 14.11 -4.23 -7.43
CA GLN A 70 15.00 -4.51 -8.56
C GLN A 70 14.39 -5.51 -9.55
N GLU A 71 13.68 -6.52 -9.05
CA GLU A 71 12.95 -7.47 -9.89
C GLU A 71 11.78 -6.80 -10.62
N GLU A 72 11.03 -5.91 -9.95
CA GLU A 72 9.96 -5.13 -10.59
C GLU A 72 10.49 -4.22 -11.70
N LEU A 73 11.60 -3.51 -11.46
CA LEU A 73 12.23 -2.67 -12.48
C LEU A 73 12.66 -3.48 -13.70
N LYS A 74 13.32 -4.63 -13.49
CA LYS A 74 13.70 -5.54 -14.58
C LYS A 74 12.48 -6.06 -15.35
N ALA A 75 11.38 -6.34 -14.66
CA ALA A 75 10.15 -6.78 -15.29
C ALA A 75 9.51 -5.67 -16.15
N VAL A 76 9.55 -4.41 -15.69
CA VAL A 76 9.07 -3.25 -16.45
C VAL A 76 9.94 -3.00 -17.68
N GLU A 77 11.26 -3.05 -17.55
CA GLU A 77 12.19 -2.93 -18.68
C GLU A 77 11.91 -4.00 -19.74
N ALA A 78 11.78 -5.26 -19.34
CA ALA A 78 11.47 -6.36 -20.25
C ALA A 78 10.08 -6.22 -20.92
N GLN A 79 9.11 -5.58 -20.26
CA GLN A 79 7.82 -5.27 -20.87
C GLN A 79 7.92 -4.11 -21.87
N SER A 80 8.74 -3.10 -21.57
CA SER A 80 8.99 -1.96 -22.46
C SER A 80 9.63 -2.42 -23.76
N GLU A 81 10.70 -3.22 -23.68
CA GLU A 81 11.39 -3.77 -24.86
C GLU A 81 10.44 -4.60 -25.74
N LYS A 82 9.56 -5.41 -25.13
CA LYS A 82 8.54 -6.16 -25.88
C LYS A 82 7.51 -5.23 -26.53
N GLY A 83 7.11 -4.16 -25.86
CA GLY A 83 6.21 -3.14 -26.41
C GLY A 83 6.79 -2.44 -27.62
N GLU A 84 8.06 -2.01 -27.53
CA GLU A 84 8.79 -1.35 -28.61
C GLU A 84 8.99 -2.26 -29.82
N ASN A 85 9.40 -3.51 -29.60
CA ASN A 85 9.54 -4.50 -30.68
C ASN A 85 8.21 -4.79 -31.39
N ASN A 86 7.11 -4.92 -30.63
CA ASN A 86 5.78 -5.11 -31.19
C ASN A 86 5.30 -3.89 -31.99
N ALA A 87 5.58 -2.67 -31.50
CA ALA A 87 5.23 -1.44 -32.19
C ALA A 87 6.01 -1.28 -33.51
N ALA A 88 7.31 -1.57 -33.49
CA ALA A 88 8.15 -1.56 -34.69
C ALA A 88 7.65 -2.59 -35.74
N GLN A 89 7.29 -3.81 -35.30
CA GLN A 89 6.73 -4.82 -36.18
C GLN A 89 5.38 -4.41 -36.77
N ALA A 90 4.53 -3.74 -35.98
CA ALA A 90 3.23 -3.23 -36.44
C ALA A 90 3.38 -2.11 -37.48
N MET A 91 4.36 -1.20 -37.30
CA MET A 91 4.64 -0.15 -38.29
C MET A 91 5.14 -0.75 -39.62
N MET A 92 6.05 -1.72 -39.57
CA MET A 92 6.54 -2.41 -40.77
C MET A 92 5.41 -3.13 -41.52
N MET A 93 4.48 -3.78 -40.81
CA MET A 93 3.31 -4.40 -41.45
C MET A 93 2.33 -3.36 -42.02
N ALA A 94 2.16 -2.21 -41.36
CA ALA A 94 1.32 -1.13 -41.85
C ALA A 94 1.88 -0.52 -43.14
N GLU A 95 3.19 -0.29 -43.22
CA GLU A 95 3.88 0.18 -44.44
C GLU A 95 3.73 -0.83 -45.58
N ALA A 96 3.98 -2.11 -45.33
CA ALA A 96 3.81 -3.15 -46.35
C ALA A 96 2.35 -3.28 -46.84
N ASN A 97 1.37 -3.06 -45.97
CA ASN A 97 -0.04 -3.04 -46.37
C ASN A 97 -0.39 -1.76 -47.16
N ASN A 98 0.21 -0.62 -46.82
CA ASN A 98 0.03 0.62 -47.56
C ASN A 98 0.62 0.52 -48.97
N GLU A 99 1.80 -0.08 -49.13
CA GLU A 99 2.39 -0.36 -50.44
C GLU A 99 1.50 -1.26 -51.31
N LYS A 100 0.93 -2.31 -50.73
CA LYS A 100 -0.05 -3.17 -51.43
C LYS A 100 -1.31 -2.40 -51.82
N ALA A 101 -1.81 -1.53 -50.95
CA ALA A 101 -2.99 -0.70 -51.24
C ALA A 101 -2.71 0.31 -52.37
N VAL A 102 -1.53 0.94 -52.38
CA VAL A 102 -1.10 1.85 -53.47
C VAL A 102 -0.93 1.07 -54.78
N ALA A 103 -0.33 -0.12 -54.75
CA ALA A 103 -0.20 -0.98 -55.92
C ALA A 103 -1.57 -1.45 -56.46
N PHE A 104 -2.54 -1.71 -55.58
CA PHE A 104 -3.91 -2.05 -55.96
C PHE A 104 -4.64 -0.85 -56.57
N ALA A 105 -4.55 0.33 -55.95
CA ALA A 105 -5.15 1.56 -56.46
C ALA A 105 -4.57 1.99 -57.82
N ALA A 106 -3.27 1.79 -58.05
CA ALA A 106 -2.64 2.03 -59.35
C ALA A 106 -3.15 1.05 -60.44
N ARG A 107 -3.53 -0.17 -60.06
CA ARG A 107 -4.11 -1.18 -60.95
C ARG A 107 -5.56 -0.85 -61.30
N ASP A 108 -6.35 -0.38 -60.34
CA ASP A 108 -7.73 0.07 -60.58
C ASP A 108 -7.78 1.35 -61.42
N LEU A 109 -6.84 2.29 -61.27
CA LEU A 109 -6.76 3.49 -62.11
C LEU A 109 -6.45 3.16 -63.58
N ALA A 110 -5.67 2.11 -63.83
CA ALA A 110 -5.44 1.58 -65.18
C ALA A 110 -6.69 0.89 -65.78
N THR A 111 -7.64 0.47 -64.93
CA THR A 111 -8.89 -0.20 -65.35
C THR A 111 -10.09 0.77 -65.41
N ALA A 112 -10.01 1.92 -64.71
CA ALA A 112 -11.04 2.96 -64.66
C ALA A 112 -11.00 3.96 -65.83
N SER A 113 -10.02 3.85 -66.75
CA SER A 113 -9.96 4.67 -67.99
C SER A 113 -10.93 4.20 -69.09
N SER A 114 -11.97 3.44 -68.72
CA SER A 114 -13.05 3.02 -69.62
C SER A 114 -14.35 2.90 -68.84
N GLY A 115 -15.00 4.03 -68.55
CA GLY A 115 -16.32 4.05 -67.91
C GLY A 115 -16.78 5.46 -67.58
N ASN A 116 -17.65 6.00 -68.42
CA ASN A 116 -18.16 7.36 -68.38
C ASN A 116 -19.48 7.46 -67.56
N VAL A 117 -19.73 8.65 -67.01
CA VAL A 117 -21.02 9.30 -66.66
C VAL A 117 -21.79 8.88 -65.37
N ASN A 118 -22.19 9.94 -64.63
CA ASN A 118 -23.39 10.11 -63.78
C ASN A 118 -23.40 9.61 -62.32
N GLN A 119 -23.35 10.56 -61.38
CA GLN A 119 -24.48 10.99 -60.50
C GLN A 119 -23.94 11.95 -59.42
N GLN A 120 -24.29 13.24 -59.49
CA GLN A 120 -25.45 13.91 -58.86
C GLN A 120 -25.27 14.23 -57.36
N HIS A 121 -25.37 15.53 -57.10
CA HIS A 121 -25.46 16.23 -55.82
C HIS A 121 -26.46 15.64 -54.81
N GLN A 122 -26.15 15.73 -53.51
CA GLN A 122 -27.11 16.20 -52.51
C GLN A 122 -26.42 17.02 -51.39
N PRO A 123 -27.12 18.05 -50.84
CA PRO A 123 -26.52 19.04 -49.94
C PRO A 123 -26.70 18.71 -48.45
N ALA A 124 -25.86 19.35 -47.63
CA ALA A 124 -25.92 19.34 -46.19
C ALA A 124 -27.22 19.98 -45.66
N ALA A 125 -27.99 19.23 -44.88
CA ALA A 125 -29.10 19.74 -44.09
C ALA A 125 -28.68 19.88 -42.62
N SER A 126 -28.58 21.13 -42.18
CA SER A 126 -28.52 21.55 -40.79
C SER A 126 -29.92 21.54 -40.18
N GLN A 127 -30.15 20.79 -39.10
CA GLN A 127 -31.25 21.07 -38.16
C GLN A 127 -30.82 20.75 -36.73
N GLY A 128 -30.70 21.81 -35.92
CA GLY A 128 -30.75 21.70 -34.48
C GLY A 128 -32.20 21.72 -34.00
N HIS A 129 -32.53 20.94 -32.97
CA HIS A 129 -32.94 21.48 -31.68
C HIS A 129 -33.25 20.39 -30.64
N ARG A 130 -33.01 20.81 -29.39
CA ARG A 130 -33.04 20.09 -28.11
C ARG A 130 -34.43 19.53 -27.79
N ARG A 131 -34.49 18.28 -27.31
CA ARG A 131 -35.35 17.86 -26.18
C ARG A 131 -34.63 16.84 -25.30
N ARG A 132 -34.20 17.28 -24.12
CA ARG A 132 -33.61 16.42 -23.08
C ARG A 132 -34.74 15.67 -22.36
N HIS A 133 -35.16 14.54 -22.93
CA HIS A 133 -35.82 13.52 -22.13
C HIS A 133 -34.74 12.58 -21.59
N ARG A 134 -34.60 12.50 -20.26
CA ARG A 134 -33.77 11.50 -19.58
C ARG A 134 -34.29 10.12 -20.00
N ARG A 135 -33.60 9.48 -20.96
CA ARG A 135 -33.86 8.08 -21.31
C ARG A 135 -33.55 7.19 -20.09
N PRO A 136 -34.36 6.16 -19.82
CA PRO A 136 -33.97 5.08 -18.92
C PRO A 136 -32.64 4.50 -19.39
N HIS A 137 -31.64 4.50 -18.50
CA HIS A 137 -30.28 4.11 -18.86
C HIS A 137 -30.22 2.59 -18.94
N ASP A 138 -30.13 2.07 -20.17
CA ASP A 138 -29.98 0.64 -20.43
C ASP A 138 -28.73 0.11 -19.71
N PRO A 139 -28.88 -0.80 -18.72
CA PRO A 139 -27.76 -1.35 -17.95
C PRO A 139 -26.82 -2.21 -18.79
N ASN A 140 -27.21 -2.57 -20.02
CA ASN A 140 -26.40 -3.37 -20.94
C ASN A 140 -25.66 -2.54 -21.99
N ARG A 141 -25.73 -1.20 -21.90
CA ARG A 141 -24.98 -0.33 -22.83
C ARG A 141 -23.51 -0.29 -22.43
N ILE A 142 -22.73 -1.24 -22.94
CA ILE A 142 -21.27 -1.27 -22.84
C ILE A 142 -20.71 -0.04 -23.61
N PRO A 143 -20.06 0.93 -22.94
CA PRO A 143 -19.42 2.03 -23.66
C PRO A 143 -18.28 1.50 -24.52
N LYS A 144 -18.16 2.02 -25.75
CA LYS A 144 -17.16 1.61 -26.77
C LYS A 144 -15.69 1.88 -26.39
N SER A 145 -15.40 2.25 -25.14
CA SER A 145 -14.04 2.37 -24.59
C SER A 145 -13.71 1.12 -23.79
N GLY A 146 -12.81 0.27 -24.29
CA GLY A 146 -12.53 -1.09 -23.81
C GLY A 146 -11.87 -1.25 -22.43
N TYR A 147 -12.11 -0.36 -21.47
CA TYR A 147 -11.59 -0.48 -20.11
C TYR A 147 -12.71 -0.85 -19.14
N THR A 148 -12.74 -2.11 -18.70
CA THR A 148 -13.53 -2.53 -17.54
C THR A 148 -12.68 -2.37 -16.29
N LEU A 149 -13.14 -1.58 -15.34
CA LEU A 149 -12.47 -1.39 -14.07
C LEU A 149 -12.91 -2.51 -13.12
N GLN A 150 -11.93 -3.16 -12.51
CA GLN A 150 -12.17 -4.29 -11.61
C GLN A 150 -11.97 -3.85 -10.15
N CYS A 151 -12.88 -4.26 -9.27
CA CYS A 151 -12.68 -4.11 -7.83
C CYS A 151 -11.57 -5.06 -7.37
N ILE A 152 -10.51 -4.50 -6.77
CA ILE A 152 -9.35 -5.28 -6.26
C ILE A 152 -9.76 -6.30 -5.19
N ARG A 153 -10.81 -6.02 -4.41
CA ARG A 153 -11.20 -6.85 -3.25
C ARG A 153 -12.12 -8.02 -3.59
N CYS A 154 -12.95 -7.92 -4.62
CA CYS A 154 -13.95 -8.95 -4.93
C CYS A 154 -14.06 -9.27 -6.43
N GLY A 155 -13.22 -8.67 -7.28
CA GLY A 155 -13.16 -8.97 -8.70
C GLY A 155 -14.34 -8.47 -9.53
N VAL A 156 -15.33 -7.77 -8.94
CA VAL A 156 -16.49 -7.22 -9.66
C VAL A 156 -16.03 -6.20 -10.70
N ARG A 157 -16.49 -6.38 -11.94
CA ARG A 157 -16.18 -5.51 -13.08
C ARG A 157 -17.26 -4.45 -13.28
N ARG A 158 -16.85 -3.21 -13.54
CA ARG A 158 -17.72 -2.07 -13.87
C ARG A 158 -17.14 -1.28 -15.03
N SER A 159 -17.99 -0.60 -15.78
CA SER A 159 -17.58 0.14 -16.98
C SER A 159 -17.13 1.58 -16.66
N ARG A 160 -17.43 2.08 -15.46
CA ARG A 160 -17.15 3.45 -15.03
C ARG A 160 -16.45 3.51 -13.68
N ASN A 161 -15.58 4.51 -13.52
CA ASN A 161 -14.83 4.71 -12.28
C ASN A 161 -15.75 4.98 -11.08
N ASP A 162 -16.82 5.76 -11.29
CA ASP A 162 -17.80 6.08 -10.25
C ASP A 162 -18.55 4.84 -9.72
N GLU A 163 -18.79 3.86 -10.58
CA GLU A 163 -19.44 2.61 -10.20
C GLU A 163 -18.52 1.75 -9.32
N VAL A 164 -17.23 1.70 -9.63
CA VAL A 164 -16.22 1.03 -8.79
C VAL A 164 -16.07 1.75 -7.46
N ARG A 165 -15.96 3.08 -7.44
CA ARG A 165 -15.89 3.87 -6.19
C ARG A 165 -17.13 3.66 -5.33
N ARG A 166 -18.32 3.64 -5.92
CA ARG A 166 -19.58 3.38 -5.21
C ARG A 166 -19.62 1.96 -4.63
N HIS A 167 -19.16 0.98 -5.40
CA HIS A 167 -19.08 -0.41 -4.96
C HIS A 167 -18.10 -0.59 -3.79
N LEU A 168 -16.90 0.00 -3.87
CA LEU A 168 -15.92 0.01 -2.79
C LEU A 168 -16.51 0.63 -1.50
N ARG A 169 -17.21 1.76 -1.62
CA ARG A 169 -17.84 2.44 -0.48
C ARG A 169 -18.97 1.64 0.19
N LYS A 170 -19.67 0.80 -0.56
CA LYS A 170 -20.79 0.00 -0.01
C LYS A 170 -20.33 -1.31 0.61
N GLU A 171 -19.47 -2.03 -0.10
CA GLU A 171 -19.12 -3.41 0.24
C GLU A 171 -17.84 -3.53 1.06
N HIS A 172 -16.86 -2.64 0.82
CA HIS A 172 -15.49 -2.79 1.33
C HIS A 172 -15.09 -1.72 2.34
N TYR A 173 -15.70 -0.54 2.32
CA TYR A 173 -15.39 0.50 3.30
C TYR A 173 -15.68 0.10 4.77
N PRO A 174 -16.76 -0.64 5.09
CA PRO A 174 -16.97 -1.13 6.45
C PRO A 174 -15.87 -2.06 6.96
N THR A 175 -15.24 -2.84 6.06
CA THR A 175 -14.14 -3.74 6.39
C THR A 175 -12.77 -3.06 6.37
N LEU A 176 -12.61 -2.00 5.57
CA LEU A 176 -11.37 -1.21 5.51
C LEU A 176 -11.22 -0.25 6.70
N PHE A 177 -12.33 0.22 7.29
CA PHE A 177 -12.34 1.16 8.41
C PHE A 177 -13.29 0.70 9.52
N PRO A 178 -12.90 -0.32 10.32
CA PRO A 178 -13.77 -0.90 11.36
C PRO A 178 -14.12 0.06 12.50
N GLY A 179 -13.43 1.19 12.62
CA GLY A 179 -13.67 2.22 13.64
C GLY A 179 -14.57 3.38 13.22
N LEU A 180 -14.97 3.49 11.95
CA LEU A 180 -15.91 4.52 11.52
C LEU A 180 -17.33 3.96 11.50
N THR A 181 -18.24 4.65 12.19
CA THR A 181 -19.67 4.36 12.12
C THR A 181 -20.17 4.57 10.68
N ARG A 182 -21.18 3.79 10.27
CA ARG A 182 -21.76 3.85 8.92
C ARG A 182 -22.18 5.27 8.51
N ASP A 183 -22.62 6.07 9.48
CA ASP A 183 -23.04 7.46 9.25
C ASP A 183 -21.85 8.40 9.03
N ALA A 184 -20.73 8.20 9.74
CA ALA A 184 -19.49 8.93 9.49
C ALA A 184 -18.90 8.60 8.11
N LEU A 185 -19.00 7.34 7.66
CA LEU A 185 -18.59 6.93 6.31
C LEU A 185 -19.47 7.56 5.22
N LEU A 186 -20.78 7.65 5.45
CA LEU A 186 -21.70 8.31 4.53
C LEU A 186 -21.50 9.82 4.50
N ALA A 187 -21.14 10.44 5.63
CA ALA A 187 -20.80 11.87 5.69
C ALA A 187 -19.50 12.16 4.92
N GLN A 188 -18.45 11.37 5.11
CA GLN A 188 -17.19 11.51 4.38
C GLN A 188 -17.39 11.27 2.87
N ALA A 189 -18.18 10.26 2.51
CA ALA A 189 -18.50 9.97 1.11
C ALA A 189 -19.30 11.08 0.41
N ARG A 190 -20.02 11.92 1.15
CA ARG A 190 -20.71 13.12 0.64
C ARG A 190 -19.76 14.30 0.45
N LEU A 191 -18.71 14.41 1.27
CA LEU A 191 -17.67 15.45 1.14
C LEU A 191 -16.71 15.16 -0.02
N ASP A 192 -16.43 13.89 -0.30
CA ASP A 192 -15.55 13.45 -1.39
C ASP A 192 -16.26 13.32 -2.76
N ALA A 193 -17.52 13.76 -2.88
CA ALA A 193 -18.22 13.85 -4.15
C ALA A 193 -18.13 15.31 -4.68
N PRO A 194 -17.72 15.54 -5.94
CA PRO A 194 -17.74 16.88 -6.54
C PRO A 194 -19.17 17.43 -6.70
#